data_AF-A0A7X7N3M1-F1
#
_entry.id   AF-A0A7X7N3M1-F1
#
_cell.length_a   1.000
_cell.length_b   1.000
_cell.length_c   1.000
_cell.angle_alpha   90.00
_cell.angle_beta   90.00
_cell.angle_gamma   90.00
#
_symmetry.space_group_name_H-M   'P 1'
#
loop_
_entity.id
_entity.type
_entity.pdbx_description
1 polymer ?
#
loop_
_entity_poly.entity_id
_entity_poly.type
_entity_poly.pdbx_seq_one_letter_code
_entity_poly.pdbx_strand_id
1 'polypeptide(L)'
;MIVLIVLVVLIGAGVVGFNVWHEQPSFCNAICHTPMDPYVKSYENNVSIREAQADSGVTLSVTSHKMSSQQLNCLDCHIPTIEEQVNEAMKWVTGDYEVPLPLMDYDSEEFCLRSECHEGITNRDELGQSTADLERNPHNNHLGKIDCSQCHLTHEQSVMLCTQCHGDAEVPEGWLTYSEAQAQKKAAAS
;
A
#
# COMPACT_ATOMS: atom_id res chain seq x y z
N MET A 1 1.23 47.05 14.70
CA MET A 1 -0.03 46.27 14.84
C MET A 1 -0.41 45.60 13.52
N ILE A 2 -0.64 46.34 12.42
CA ILE A 2 -1.01 45.75 11.11
C ILE A 2 0.04 44.76 10.58
N VAL A 3 1.34 45.07 10.65
CA VAL A 3 2.42 44.16 10.21
C VAL A 3 2.45 42.83 10.98
N LEU A 4 2.20 42.88 12.30
CA LEU A 4 2.13 41.67 13.13
C LEU A 4 0.89 40.84 12.79
N ILE A 5 -0.25 41.49 12.54
CA ILE A 5 -1.49 40.81 12.11
C ILE A 5 -1.26 40.13 10.75
N VAL A 6 -0.63 40.81 9.80
CA VAL A 6 -0.29 40.24 8.48
C VAL A 6 0.65 39.04 8.62
N LEU A 7 1.70 39.14 9.44
CA LEU A 7 2.59 38.00 9.70
C LEU A 7 1.87 36.82 10.33
N VAL A 8 1.02 37.03 11.33
CA VAL A 8 0.24 35.96 11.98
C VAL A 8 -0.73 35.32 10.99
N VAL A 9 -1.38 36.09 10.13
CA VAL A 9 -2.27 35.57 9.08
C VAL A 9 -1.50 34.76 8.05
N LEU A 10 -0.33 35.21 7.60
CA LEU A 10 0.50 34.48 6.64
C LEU A 10 1.05 33.18 7.24
N ILE A 11 1.49 33.20 8.50
CA ILE A 11 1.95 32.00 9.20
C ILE A 11 0.78 31.03 9.39
N GLY A 12 -0.39 31.51 9.84
CA GLY A 12 -1.59 30.67 10.00
C GLY A 12 -2.04 30.04 8.70
N ALA A 13 -2.12 30.81 7.61
CA ALA A 13 -2.45 30.29 6.29
C ALA A 13 -1.39 29.30 5.77
N GLY A 14 -0.11 29.55 6.04
CA GLY A 14 0.98 28.64 5.70
C GLY A 14 0.92 27.32 6.46
N VAL A 15 0.64 27.34 7.77
CA VAL A 15 0.50 26.14 8.60
C VAL A 15 -0.69 25.30 8.15
N VAL A 16 -1.83 25.93 7.87
CA VAL A 16 -3.03 25.23 7.35
C VAL A 16 -2.75 24.65 5.96
N GLY A 17 -2.15 25.43 5.05
CA GLY A 17 -1.81 24.98 3.71
C GLY A 17 -0.79 23.83 3.71
N PHE A 18 0.21 23.90 4.61
CA PHE A 18 1.19 22.84 4.79
C PHE A 18 0.54 21.55 5.30
N ASN A 19 -0.35 21.64 6.30
CA ASN A 19 -1.03 20.45 6.83
C ASN A 19 -1.90 19.77 5.78
N VAL A 20 -2.62 20.54 4.96
CA VAL A 20 -3.42 19.99 3.86
C VAL A 20 -2.52 19.36 2.79
N TRP A 21 -1.40 20.01 2.45
CA TRP A 21 -0.48 19.48 1.45
C TRP A 21 0.23 18.21 1.91
N HIS A 22 0.61 18.14 3.19
CA HIS A 22 1.26 16.99 3.82
C HIS A 22 0.49 15.68 3.60
N GLU A 23 -0.84 15.74 3.61
CA GLU A 23 -1.71 14.58 3.40
C GLU A 23 -1.93 14.23 1.91
N GLN A 24 -1.31 14.96 0.97
CA GLN A 24 -1.47 14.72 -0.47
C GLN A 24 -0.34 13.85 -1.04
N PRO A 25 -0.62 13.01 -2.06
CA PRO A 25 0.41 12.25 -2.77
C PRO A 25 1.57 13.10 -3.31
N SER A 26 1.29 14.36 -3.67
CA SER A 26 2.32 15.30 -4.13
C SER A 26 3.36 15.67 -3.06
N PHE A 27 3.01 15.66 -1.78
CA PHE A 27 3.96 15.82 -0.69
C PHE A 27 4.85 14.59 -0.57
N CYS A 28 4.25 13.40 -0.60
CA CYS A 28 4.98 12.13 -0.56
C CYS A 28 6.00 12.05 -1.69
N ASN A 29 5.62 12.48 -2.90
CA ASN A 29 6.52 12.53 -4.05
C ASN A 29 7.71 13.48 -3.85
N ALA A 30 7.51 14.56 -3.10
CA ALA A 30 8.48 15.63 -2.96
C ALA A 30 9.39 15.50 -1.73
N ILE A 31 8.92 14.88 -0.64
CA ILE A 31 9.51 15.04 0.70
C ILE A 31 9.79 13.71 1.42
N CYS A 32 9.06 12.62 1.17
CA CYS A 32 9.24 11.39 1.93
C CYS A 32 10.53 10.64 1.55
N HIS A 33 10.74 10.34 0.27
CA HIS A 33 11.96 9.74 -0.28
C HIS A 33 11.92 9.70 -1.82
N THR A 34 13.03 9.38 -2.49
CA THR A 34 13.08 9.22 -3.96
C THR A 34 13.68 7.88 -4.31
N PRO A 35 13.13 7.17 -5.31
CA PRO A 35 11.96 7.55 -6.12
C PRO A 35 10.62 7.13 -5.48
N MET A 36 9.73 8.11 -5.23
CA MET A 36 8.34 7.88 -4.81
C MET A 36 7.35 7.92 -6.00
N ASP A 37 7.74 8.52 -7.14
CA ASP A 37 6.92 8.65 -8.34
C ASP A 37 6.23 7.34 -8.78
N PRO A 38 6.89 6.15 -8.79
CA PRO A 38 6.22 4.92 -9.21
C PRO A 38 5.08 4.52 -8.28
N TYR A 39 5.24 4.72 -6.97
CA TYR A 39 4.25 4.37 -5.94
C TYR A 39 3.05 5.31 -5.98
N VAL A 40 3.30 6.61 -6.19
CA VAL A 40 2.22 7.60 -6.42
C VAL A 40 1.45 7.25 -7.68
N LYS A 41 2.14 6.92 -8.78
CA LYS A 41 1.46 6.47 -10.02
C LYS A 41 0.66 5.20 -9.79
N SER A 42 1.15 4.27 -8.99
CA SER A 42 0.45 3.04 -8.61
C SER A 42 -0.84 3.34 -7.85
N TYR A 43 -0.78 4.21 -6.85
CA TYR A 43 -1.94 4.72 -6.11
C TYR A 43 -2.93 5.46 -7.01
N GLU A 44 -2.44 6.32 -7.91
CA GLU A 44 -3.28 7.18 -8.73
C GLU A 44 -3.97 6.44 -9.87
N ASN A 45 -3.24 5.56 -10.56
CA ASN A 45 -3.58 5.07 -11.89
C ASN A 45 -3.71 3.54 -12.00
N ASN A 46 -3.67 2.81 -10.88
CA ASN A 46 -3.76 1.33 -10.87
C ASN A 46 -2.70 0.67 -11.77
N VAL A 47 -1.45 1.10 -11.61
CA VAL A 47 -0.29 0.57 -12.36
C VAL A 47 0.67 -0.07 -11.39
N SER A 48 1.06 -1.32 -11.63
CA SER A 48 2.03 -1.98 -10.76
C SER A 48 3.38 -1.26 -10.85
N ILE A 49 4.10 -1.12 -9.73
CA ILE A 49 5.47 -0.59 -9.75
C ILE A 49 6.46 -1.50 -10.53
N ARG A 50 6.06 -2.74 -10.85
CA ARG A 50 6.84 -3.69 -11.66
C ARG A 50 6.46 -3.70 -13.14
N GLU A 51 5.34 -3.09 -13.52
CA GLU A 51 4.85 -3.08 -14.90
C GLU A 51 4.72 -1.64 -15.40
N ALA A 52 5.31 -1.35 -16.56
CA ALA A 52 5.21 -0.02 -17.17
C ALA A 52 3.87 0.23 -17.89
N GLN A 53 2.94 -0.72 -17.86
CA GLN A 53 1.69 -0.66 -18.64
C GLN A 53 0.57 -0.06 -17.78
N ALA A 54 0.14 1.15 -18.14
CA ALA A 54 -1.18 1.63 -17.74
C ALA A 54 -2.27 0.78 -18.42
N ASP A 55 -3.37 0.51 -17.72
CA ASP A 55 -4.56 -0.18 -18.25
C ASP A 55 -4.40 -1.69 -18.51
N SER A 56 -3.56 -2.39 -17.74
CA SER A 56 -3.34 -3.84 -17.86
C SER A 56 -4.43 -4.72 -17.23
N GLY A 57 -5.51 -4.14 -16.68
CA GLY A 57 -6.53 -4.88 -15.94
C GLY A 57 -6.02 -5.46 -14.61
N VAL A 58 -4.90 -4.96 -14.09
CA VAL A 58 -4.32 -5.39 -12.82
C VAL A 58 -5.20 -5.00 -11.64
N THR A 59 -5.16 -5.79 -10.57
CA THR A 59 -5.77 -5.42 -9.30
C THR A 59 -4.67 -5.23 -8.25
N LEU A 60 -4.51 -3.97 -7.83
CA LEU A 60 -3.61 -3.57 -6.76
C LEU A 60 -4.42 -3.26 -5.51
N SER A 61 -3.98 -3.76 -4.36
CA SER A 61 -4.68 -3.47 -3.09
C SER A 61 -4.68 -1.96 -2.79
N VAL A 62 -3.64 -1.22 -3.20
CA VAL A 62 -3.59 0.25 -3.03
C VAL A 62 -4.75 0.96 -3.73
N THR A 63 -5.11 0.53 -4.94
CA THR A 63 -6.20 1.15 -5.70
C THR A 63 -7.56 0.76 -5.11
N SER A 64 -7.73 -0.50 -4.70
CA SER A 64 -8.94 -0.94 -3.99
C SER A 64 -9.17 -0.16 -2.70
N HIS A 65 -8.11 0.08 -1.91
CA HIS A 65 -8.20 0.85 -0.67
C HIS A 65 -8.46 2.35 -0.90
N LYS A 66 -7.84 2.96 -1.92
CA LYS A 66 -8.17 4.31 -2.37
C LYS A 66 -9.65 4.46 -2.77
N MET A 67 -10.22 3.44 -3.43
CA MET A 67 -11.60 3.47 -3.92
C MET A 67 -12.62 2.97 -2.90
N SER A 68 -12.17 2.57 -1.70
CA SER A 68 -13.04 2.13 -0.61
C SER A 68 -13.95 3.27 -0.12
N SER A 69 -14.96 2.92 0.68
CA SER A 69 -15.85 3.90 1.32
C SER A 69 -15.11 4.94 2.15
N GLN A 70 -13.95 4.58 2.70
CA GLN A 70 -13.10 5.44 3.51
C GLN A 70 -12.13 6.29 2.70
N GLN A 71 -11.95 5.98 1.41
CA GLN A 71 -11.03 6.68 0.51
C GLN A 71 -9.61 6.83 1.09
N LEU A 72 -9.00 5.70 1.45
CA LEU A 72 -7.71 5.67 2.14
C LEU A 72 -6.61 6.33 1.29
N ASN A 73 -5.73 7.08 1.95
CA ASN A 73 -4.58 7.76 1.39
C ASN A 73 -3.26 7.11 1.87
N CYS A 74 -2.13 7.68 1.47
CA CYS A 74 -0.80 7.14 1.77
C CYS A 74 -0.58 6.97 3.28
N LEU A 75 -0.99 7.96 4.09
CA LEU A 75 -0.71 8.01 5.53
C LEU A 75 -1.65 7.13 6.37
N ASP A 76 -2.74 6.62 5.77
CA ASP A 76 -3.60 5.66 6.45
C ASP A 76 -2.93 4.29 6.54
N CYS A 77 -2.04 3.99 5.60
CA CYS A 77 -1.25 2.76 5.56
C CYS A 77 0.21 2.96 6.00
N HIS A 78 0.87 4.02 5.53
CA HIS A 78 2.20 4.41 5.98
C HIS A 78 2.05 5.35 7.17
N ILE A 79 2.07 4.80 8.38
CA ILE A 79 1.87 5.58 9.60
C ILE A 79 3.22 5.85 10.24
N PRO A 80 3.91 6.96 9.90
CA PRO A 80 5.23 7.23 10.43
C PRO A 80 5.12 7.83 11.83
N THR A 81 5.98 7.38 12.72
CA THR A 81 6.30 8.08 13.95
C THR A 81 7.02 9.39 13.65
N ILE A 82 7.02 10.32 14.61
CA ILE A 82 7.75 11.59 14.47
C ILE A 82 9.25 11.34 14.25
N GLU A 83 9.81 10.34 14.94
CA GLU A 83 11.22 9.97 14.81
C GLU A 83 11.55 9.47 13.40
N GLU A 84 10.69 8.63 12.82
CA GLU A 84 10.83 8.15 11.44
C GLU A 84 10.77 9.32 10.45
N GLN A 85 9.81 10.25 10.59
CA GLN A 85 9.72 11.43 9.70
C GLN A 85 10.97 12.32 9.78
N VAL A 86 11.54 12.50 10.96
CA VAL A 86 12.80 13.26 11.13
C VAL A 86 13.97 12.54 10.48
N ASN A 87 14.07 11.22 10.66
CA ASN A 87 15.12 10.41 10.06
C ASN A 87 15.02 10.37 8.53
N GLU A 88 13.82 10.24 7.98
CA GLU A 88 13.53 10.30 6.55
C GLU A 88 13.93 11.67 5.97
N ALA A 89 13.52 12.76 6.61
CA ALA A 89 13.90 14.11 6.19
C ALA A 89 15.43 14.31 6.22
N MET A 90 16.12 13.76 7.22
CA MET A 90 17.58 13.81 7.29
C MET A 90 18.23 13.02 6.16
N LYS A 91 17.80 11.76 5.93
CA LYS A 91 18.26 10.93 4.82
C LYS A 91 18.01 11.58 3.46
N TRP A 92 16.88 12.25 3.30
CA TRP A 92 16.54 13.02 2.10
C TRP A 92 17.55 14.15 1.86
N VAL A 93 17.80 14.98 2.87
CA VAL A 93 18.71 16.13 2.77
C VAL A 93 20.17 15.69 2.57
N THR A 94 20.59 14.57 3.17
CA THR A 94 21.95 14.04 3.03
C THR A 94 22.14 13.20 1.76
N GLY A 95 21.05 12.75 1.13
CA GLY A 95 21.10 11.81 0.01
C GLY A 95 21.33 10.35 0.42
N ASP A 96 21.17 10.01 1.70
CA ASP A 96 21.44 8.69 2.28
C ASP A 96 20.17 7.82 2.37
N TYR A 97 19.53 7.60 1.23
CA TYR A 97 18.32 6.77 1.09
C TYR A 97 18.55 5.56 0.20
N GLU A 98 17.75 4.49 0.39
CA GLU A 98 17.88 3.24 -0.34
C GLU A 98 16.95 3.17 -1.55
N VAL A 99 17.45 2.57 -2.64
CA VAL A 99 16.68 2.31 -3.87
C VAL A 99 17.02 0.90 -4.36
N PRO A 100 16.04 0.01 -4.58
CA PRO A 100 14.60 0.18 -4.32
C PRO A 100 14.31 0.26 -2.81
N LEU A 101 13.16 0.83 -2.46
CA LEU A 101 12.74 0.94 -1.08
C LEU A 101 12.50 -0.44 -0.47
N PRO A 102 12.85 -0.65 0.80
CA PRO A 102 12.46 -1.86 1.50
C PRO A 102 10.93 -1.96 1.57
N LEU A 103 10.43 -3.20 1.51
CA LEU A 103 9.01 -3.46 1.75
C LEU A 103 8.70 -3.13 3.21
N MET A 104 7.57 -2.45 3.44
CA MET A 104 7.10 -2.17 4.79
C MET A 104 6.58 -3.45 5.44
N ASP A 105 7.02 -3.69 6.67
CA ASP A 105 6.58 -4.83 7.48
C ASP A 105 5.32 -4.45 8.28
N TYR A 106 4.21 -4.20 7.56
CA TYR A 106 2.89 -3.96 8.15
C TYR A 106 1.99 -5.20 8.10
N ASP A 107 2.58 -6.36 7.81
CA ASP A 107 1.86 -7.60 7.50
C ASP A 107 1.36 -8.35 8.73
N SER A 108 0.86 -7.61 9.71
CA SER A 108 0.25 -8.16 10.90
C SER A 108 -1.27 -8.21 10.78
N GLU A 109 -1.86 -9.25 11.36
CA GLU A 109 -3.31 -9.37 11.51
C GLU A 109 -3.88 -8.13 12.20
N GLU A 110 -3.14 -7.60 13.18
CA GLU A 110 -3.47 -6.43 13.97
C GLU A 110 -3.55 -5.15 13.15
N PHE A 111 -2.77 -5.03 12.07
CA PHE A 111 -2.79 -3.85 11.22
C PHE A 111 -3.95 -3.89 10.23
N CYS A 112 -4.07 -4.98 9.47
CA CYS A 112 -5.11 -5.09 8.43
C CYS A 112 -6.51 -5.24 9.04
N LEU A 113 -6.68 -6.04 10.09
CA LEU A 113 -7.99 -6.30 10.72
C LEU A 113 -8.29 -5.36 11.89
N ARG A 114 -7.56 -4.23 12.01
CA ARG A 114 -7.88 -3.21 13.02
C ARG A 114 -9.30 -2.68 12.82
N SER A 115 -9.88 -2.21 13.92
CA SER A 115 -11.15 -1.49 13.88
C SER A 115 -11.08 -0.39 12.82
N GLU A 116 -12.13 -0.29 12.01
CA GLU A 116 -12.30 0.64 10.89
C GLU A 116 -11.82 0.13 9.52
N CYS A 117 -10.96 -0.88 9.37
CA CYS A 117 -10.50 -1.29 8.03
C CYS A 117 -11.39 -2.35 7.35
N HIS A 118 -11.34 -3.61 7.81
CA HIS A 118 -12.17 -4.70 7.28
C HIS A 118 -13.45 -4.85 8.10
N GLU A 119 -14.43 -3.98 7.85
CA GLU A 119 -15.67 -3.89 8.64
C GLU A 119 -16.33 -5.26 8.89
N GLY A 120 -16.62 -5.56 10.16
CA GLY A 120 -17.25 -6.81 10.58
C GLY A 120 -16.32 -8.02 10.63
N ILE A 121 -15.02 -7.85 10.33
CA ILE A 121 -13.99 -8.89 10.42
C ILE A 121 -12.85 -8.36 11.30
N THR A 122 -12.78 -8.87 12.52
CA THR A 122 -11.83 -8.39 13.55
C THR A 122 -10.71 -9.39 13.86
N ASN A 123 -10.79 -10.60 13.30
CA ASN A 123 -9.84 -11.67 13.50
C ASN A 123 -9.85 -12.67 12.33
N ARG A 124 -8.82 -13.51 12.26
CA ARG A 124 -8.69 -14.52 11.19
C ARG A 124 -9.79 -15.58 11.16
N ASP A 125 -10.41 -15.91 12.28
CA ASP A 125 -11.50 -16.89 12.29
C ASP A 125 -12.74 -16.32 11.58
N GLU A 126 -13.07 -15.06 11.83
CA GLU A 126 -14.12 -14.32 11.12
C GLU A 126 -13.79 -14.15 9.63
N LEU A 127 -12.53 -13.88 9.30
CA LEU A 127 -12.07 -13.79 7.90
C LEU A 127 -12.19 -15.13 7.16
N GLY A 128 -11.85 -16.23 7.83
CA GLY A 128 -12.07 -17.58 7.31
C GLY A 128 -13.55 -17.85 7.07
N GLN A 129 -14.42 -17.44 7.99
CA GLN A 129 -15.88 -17.61 7.85
C GLN A 129 -16.48 -16.77 6.73
N SER A 130 -15.97 -15.56 6.48
CA SER A 130 -16.48 -14.68 5.43
C SER A 130 -16.25 -15.19 4.01
N THR A 131 -15.37 -16.19 3.85
CA THR A 131 -15.03 -16.84 2.57
C THR A 131 -15.24 -18.35 2.60
N ALA A 132 -16.09 -18.83 3.51
CA ALA A 132 -16.35 -20.26 3.72
C ALA A 132 -17.12 -20.95 2.58
N ASP A 133 -17.70 -20.19 1.66
CA ASP A 133 -18.41 -20.66 0.48
C ASP A 133 -17.49 -21.04 -0.68
N LEU A 134 -16.23 -20.57 -0.65
CA LEU A 134 -15.23 -20.95 -1.64
C LEU A 134 -14.81 -22.42 -1.47
N GLU A 135 -14.76 -23.17 -2.58
CA GLU A 135 -14.32 -24.57 -2.59
C GLU A 135 -12.91 -24.72 -1.96
N ARG A 136 -12.05 -23.74 -2.23
CA ARG A 136 -10.74 -23.60 -1.61
C ARG A 136 -10.67 -22.25 -0.91
N ASN A 137 -10.94 -22.25 0.39
CA ASN A 137 -10.92 -21.04 1.20
C ASN A 137 -9.47 -20.52 1.40
N PRO A 138 -9.09 -19.36 0.84
CA PRO A 138 -7.74 -18.82 0.95
C PRO A 138 -7.44 -18.28 2.36
N HIS A 139 -8.46 -17.91 3.13
CA HIS A 139 -8.34 -17.34 4.48
C HIS A 139 -8.48 -18.37 5.60
N ASN A 140 -8.78 -19.63 5.27
CA ASN A 140 -8.75 -20.76 6.19
C ASN A 140 -8.14 -21.97 5.47
N ASN A 141 -6.81 -22.02 5.46
CA ASN A 141 -6.05 -22.99 4.69
C ASN A 141 -5.08 -23.80 5.57
N HIS A 142 -4.54 -24.89 5.01
CA HIS A 142 -3.68 -25.82 5.73
C HIS A 142 -2.24 -25.31 5.98
N LEU A 143 -1.85 -24.16 5.42
CA LEU A 143 -0.54 -23.52 5.68
C LEU A 143 -0.53 -22.80 7.03
N GLY A 144 -1.69 -22.65 7.68
CA GLY A 144 -1.83 -21.95 8.95
C GLY A 144 -1.83 -20.43 8.77
N LYS A 145 -1.15 -19.72 9.68
CA LYS A 145 -1.07 -18.26 9.64
C LYS A 145 -0.04 -17.83 8.59
N ILE A 146 -0.54 -17.39 7.44
CA ILE A 146 0.24 -16.71 6.41
C ILE A 146 -0.02 -15.20 6.46
N ASP A 147 1.03 -14.44 6.17
CA ASP A 147 0.98 -12.98 6.13
C ASP A 147 0.12 -12.49 4.95
N CYS A 148 -0.56 -11.36 5.13
CA CYS A 148 -1.50 -10.82 4.16
C CYS A 148 -0.82 -10.55 2.81
N SER A 149 0.39 -9.96 2.82
CA SER A 149 1.18 -9.68 1.62
C SER A 149 1.68 -10.88 0.85
N GLN A 150 1.59 -12.10 1.39
CA GLN A 150 1.94 -13.28 0.61
C GLN A 150 0.99 -13.45 -0.60
N CYS A 151 -0.21 -12.88 -0.51
CA CYS A 151 -1.21 -12.86 -1.58
C CYS A 151 -1.59 -11.42 -1.99
N HIS A 152 -1.89 -10.56 -1.02
CA HIS A 152 -2.37 -9.19 -1.23
C HIS A 152 -1.23 -8.19 -1.34
N LEU A 153 -0.76 -7.94 -2.56
CA LEU A 153 0.30 -6.95 -2.80
C LEU A 153 -0.30 -5.54 -2.97
N THR A 154 0.25 -4.57 -2.24
CA THR A 154 -0.27 -3.19 -2.20
C THR A 154 0.03 -2.44 -3.48
N HIS A 155 1.30 -2.28 -3.83
CA HIS A 155 1.78 -1.55 -5.01
C HIS A 155 2.14 -2.45 -6.20
N GLU A 156 1.93 -3.75 -6.06
CA GLU A 156 2.16 -4.76 -7.09
C GLU A 156 0.91 -5.59 -7.31
N GLN A 157 0.85 -6.30 -8.45
CA GLN A 157 -0.29 -7.14 -8.77
C GLN A 157 -0.39 -8.30 -7.78
N SER A 158 -1.57 -8.47 -7.17
CA SER A 158 -1.78 -9.52 -6.17
C SER A 158 -1.66 -10.93 -6.77
N VAL A 159 -1.33 -11.91 -5.94
CA VAL A 159 -0.95 -13.26 -6.36
C VAL A 159 -1.83 -14.30 -5.68
N MET A 160 -2.39 -15.22 -6.46
CA MET A 160 -3.08 -16.38 -5.91
C MET A 160 -2.07 -17.45 -5.51
N LEU A 161 -1.53 -17.35 -4.28
CA LEU A 161 -0.48 -18.23 -3.76
C LEU A 161 -0.80 -19.72 -3.91
N CYS A 162 -2.08 -20.09 -3.78
CA CYS A 162 -2.55 -21.47 -3.91
C CYS A 162 -2.11 -22.12 -5.23
N THR A 163 -2.03 -21.35 -6.31
CA THR A 163 -1.61 -21.83 -7.65
C THR A 163 -0.15 -22.30 -7.71
N GLN A 164 0.64 -22.06 -6.67
CA GLN A 164 1.96 -22.68 -6.53
C GLN A 164 1.89 -24.20 -6.56
N CYS A 165 0.83 -24.77 -5.98
CA CYS A 165 0.63 -26.22 -5.88
C CYS A 165 -0.68 -26.68 -6.53
N HIS A 166 -1.70 -25.82 -6.56
CA HIS A 166 -3.05 -26.12 -7.03
C HIS A 166 -3.34 -25.38 -8.33
N GLY A 167 -3.01 -25.99 -9.47
CA GLY A 167 -3.27 -25.39 -10.79
C GLY A 167 -4.75 -25.19 -11.11
N ASP A 168 -5.64 -25.80 -10.33
CA ASP A 168 -7.09 -25.65 -10.34
C ASP A 168 -7.60 -24.53 -9.43
N ALA A 169 -6.73 -23.84 -8.69
CA ALA A 169 -7.16 -22.71 -7.86
C ALA A 169 -7.64 -21.55 -8.72
N GLU A 170 -8.83 -21.05 -8.39
CA GLU A 170 -9.42 -19.89 -9.04
C GLU A 170 -8.55 -18.66 -8.79
N VAL A 171 -8.16 -17.99 -9.88
CA VAL A 171 -7.39 -16.74 -9.84
C VAL A 171 -8.38 -15.59 -10.04
N PRO A 172 -8.51 -14.66 -9.07
CA PRO A 172 -9.37 -13.50 -9.23
C PRO A 172 -8.97 -12.67 -10.45
N GLU A 173 -9.94 -11.96 -11.04
CA GLU A 173 -9.65 -11.06 -12.14
C GLU A 173 -8.58 -10.03 -11.75
N GLY A 174 -7.62 -9.81 -12.63
CA GLY A 174 -6.51 -8.90 -12.38
C GLY A 174 -5.45 -9.39 -11.39
N TRP A 175 -5.52 -10.64 -10.92
CA TRP A 175 -4.47 -11.29 -10.12
C TRP A 175 -3.59 -12.21 -10.97
N LEU A 176 -2.44 -12.57 -10.43
CA LEU A 176 -1.49 -13.50 -11.04
C LEU A 176 -1.58 -14.89 -10.44
N THR A 177 -1.27 -15.90 -11.25
CA THR A 177 -0.76 -17.17 -10.75
C THR A 177 0.61 -16.98 -10.09
N TYR A 178 1.00 -17.91 -9.23
CA TYR A 178 2.32 -17.92 -8.61
C TYR A 178 3.44 -17.95 -9.66
N SER A 179 3.29 -18.75 -10.72
CA SER A 179 4.29 -18.82 -11.80
C SER A 179 4.46 -17.50 -12.56
N GLU A 180 3.36 -16.79 -12.83
CA GLU A 180 3.41 -15.49 -13.50
C GLU A 180 4.08 -14.44 -12.60
N ALA A 181 3.74 -14.42 -11.31
CA ALA A 181 4.38 -13.54 -10.34
C ALA A 181 5.90 -13.78 -10.24
N GLN A 182 6.35 -15.03 -10.27
CA GLN A 182 7.78 -15.34 -10.28
C GLN A 182 8.46 -14.92 -11.60
N ALA A 183 7.78 -15.06 -12.73
CA ALA A 183 8.28 -14.61 -14.02
C ALA A 183 8.46 -13.08 -14.05
N GLN A 184 7.48 -12.32 -13.55
CA GLN A 184 7.58 -10.86 -13.41
C GLN A 184 8.72 -10.45 -12.47
N LYS A 185 8.83 -11.10 -11.29
CA LYS A 185 9.92 -10.85 -10.33
C LYS A 185 11.29 -11.04 -10.97
N LYS A 186 11.46 -12.11 -11.75
CA LYS A 186 12.71 -12.41 -12.46
C LYS A 186 13.00 -11.38 -13.55
N ALA A 187 11.99 -10.96 -14.32
CA ALA A 187 12.14 -9.95 -15.38
C ALA A 187 12.51 -8.57 -14.81
N ALA A 188 12.00 -8.22 -13.62
CA ALA A 188 12.35 -6.97 -12.94
C ALA A 188 13.77 -6.96 -12.33
N ALA A 189 14.38 -8.13 -12.14
CA ALA A 189 15.72 -8.29 -11.57
C ALA A 189 16.83 -8.44 -12.63
N SER A 190 16.47 -8.46 -13.91
CA SER A 190 17.38 -8.61 -15.07
C SER A 190 17.54 -7.30 -15.84
#